data_AF-A0AAX1WQX5-F1
#
_entry.id   AF-A0AAX1WQX5-F1
#
_cell.length_a   1.000
_cell.length_b   1.000
_cell.length_c   1.000
_cell.angle_alpha   90.00
_cell.angle_beta   90.00
_cell.angle_gamma   90.00
#
_symmetry.space_group_name_H-M   'P 1'
#
loop_
_entity.id
_entity.type
_entity.pdbx_description
1 polymer ?
#
loop_
_entity_poly.entity_id
_entity_poly.type
_entity_poly.pdbx_seq_one_letter_code
_entity_poly.pdbx_strand_id
1 'polypeptide(L)'
;MSQAIPTNAGQPGASAAARVRRAWLLALFVAAGLAAQGAQAGDDDSERENLARIAHEIARLQAQVSAAAQDAPTGQRVKFRYDWLQRDLQMLREGVEHHADAARQPRPVPPLRGDYRQ
;
A
#
# COMPACT_ATOMS: atom_id res chain seq x y z
N MET A 1 -32.89 41.11 46.55
CA MET A 1 -31.62 40.47 46.12
C MET A 1 -31.88 39.00 45.82
N SER A 2 -32.00 38.61 44.56
CA SER A 2 -31.83 37.21 44.13
C SER A 2 -31.58 37.18 42.63
N GLN A 3 -30.59 36.39 42.23
CA GLN A 3 -29.78 36.54 41.03
C GLN A 3 -30.39 35.87 39.80
N ALA A 4 -29.97 36.37 38.63
CA ALA A 4 -30.33 35.93 37.30
C ALA A 4 -29.75 34.55 36.93
N ILE A 5 -30.50 33.82 36.11
CA ILE A 5 -30.13 32.54 35.47
C ILE A 5 -29.26 32.84 34.25
N PRO A 6 -28.03 32.29 34.11
CA PRO A 6 -27.32 32.34 32.83
C PRO A 6 -27.72 31.17 31.92
N THR A 7 -28.22 31.51 30.73
CA THR A 7 -28.33 30.63 29.56
C THR A 7 -26.94 30.39 28.97
N ASN A 8 -26.53 29.12 28.84
CA ASN A 8 -25.28 28.74 28.18
C ASN A 8 -25.57 28.41 26.70
N ALA A 9 -25.15 29.29 25.79
CA ALA A 9 -25.17 29.05 24.36
C ALA A 9 -23.86 28.36 23.93
N GLY A 10 -23.98 27.18 23.32
CA GLY A 10 -22.84 26.44 22.77
C GLY A 10 -22.16 27.18 21.63
N GLN A 11 -20.83 27.27 21.68
CA GLN A 11 -19.98 27.76 20.59
C GLN A 11 -19.25 26.60 19.90
N PRO A 12 -19.43 26.39 18.59
CA PRO A 12 -18.50 25.61 17.78
C PRO A 12 -17.78 26.49 16.74
N GLY A 13 -16.47 26.73 16.91
CA GLY A 13 -15.70 27.49 15.90
C GLY A 13 -14.17 27.37 15.93
N ALA A 14 -13.54 27.04 17.07
CA ALA A 14 -12.09 27.13 17.19
C ALA A 14 -11.29 25.93 16.64
N SER A 15 -11.91 24.76 16.44
CA SER A 15 -11.19 23.50 16.17
C SER A 15 -10.88 23.25 14.68
N ALA A 16 -11.39 24.06 13.76
CA ALA A 16 -11.23 23.84 12.31
C ALA A 16 -9.88 24.36 11.76
N ALA A 17 -9.46 25.55 12.17
CA ALA A 17 -8.29 26.23 11.59
C ALA A 17 -6.94 25.56 11.91
N ALA A 18 -6.81 24.93 13.09
CA ALA A 18 -5.57 24.25 13.49
C ALA A 18 -5.28 22.97 12.68
N ARG A 19 -6.32 22.32 12.14
CA ARG A 19 -6.20 21.09 11.34
C ARG A 19 -5.63 21.36 9.95
N VAL A 20 -6.01 22.48 9.34
CA VAL A 20 -5.56 22.87 8.00
C VAL A 20 -4.05 23.14 7.99
N ARG A 21 -3.51 23.86 8.98
CA ARG A 21 -2.07 24.15 9.07
C ARG A 21 -1.20 22.90 9.24
N ARG A 22 -1.68 21.91 10.00
CA ARG A 22 -0.99 20.60 10.15
C ARG A 22 -1.00 19.80 8.86
N ALA A 23 -2.10 19.84 8.10
CA ALA A 23 -2.18 19.18 6.80
C ALA A 23 -1.17 19.76 5.79
N TRP A 24 -0.96 21.08 5.80
CA TRP A 24 0.00 21.74 4.92
C TRP A 24 1.46 21.40 5.27
N LEU A 25 1.80 21.29 6.56
CA LEU A 25 3.16 20.89 6.98
C LEU A 25 3.47 19.42 6.64
N LEU A 26 2.47 18.54 6.73
CA LEU A 26 2.60 17.14 6.30
C LEU A 26 2.81 17.03 4.78
N ALA A 27 2.08 17.82 3.98
CA ALA A 27 2.25 17.85 2.53
C ALA A 27 3.67 18.30 2.12
N LEU A 28 4.25 19.26 2.84
CA LEU A 28 5.60 19.74 2.57
C LEU A 28 6.68 18.71 2.92
N PHE A 29 6.46 17.90 3.96
CA PHE A 29 7.36 16.82 4.37
C PHE A 29 7.37 15.66 3.36
N VAL A 30 6.22 15.34 2.79
CA VAL A 30 6.10 14.31 1.72
C VAL A 30 6.83 14.75 0.45
N ALA A 31 6.74 16.04 0.07
CA ALA A 31 7.41 16.54 -1.13
C ALA A 31 8.95 16.52 -1.04
N ALA A 32 9.52 16.71 0.16
CA ALA A 32 10.98 16.69 0.37
C ALA A 32 11.58 15.28 0.29
N GLY A 33 10.80 14.23 0.55
CA GLY A 33 11.25 12.83 0.46
C GLY A 33 11.55 12.36 -0.97
N LEU A 34 10.93 12.97 -1.98
CA LEU A 34 11.09 12.59 -3.39
C LEU A 34 12.42 13.05 -4.03
N ALA A 35 13.18 13.94 -3.38
CA ALA A 35 14.37 14.54 -3.99
C ALA A 35 15.68 13.73 -3.79
N ALA A 36 15.65 12.61 -3.07
CA ALA A 36 16.83 11.85 -2.67
C ALA A 36 16.99 10.49 -3.38
N GLN A 37 16.58 10.38 -4.64
CA GLN A 37 16.58 9.12 -5.41
C GLN A 37 17.95 8.86 -6.04
N GLY A 38 18.97 8.61 -5.22
CA GLY A 38 20.31 8.24 -5.66
C GLY A 38 20.71 6.85 -5.19
N ALA A 39 20.05 5.78 -5.69
CA ALA A 39 20.46 4.39 -5.45
C ALA A 39 19.74 3.36 -6.36
N GLN A 40 19.91 3.41 -7.69
CA GLN A 40 19.16 2.53 -8.62
C GLN A 40 19.38 1.02 -8.43
N ALA A 41 20.48 0.57 -7.82
CA ALA A 41 20.70 -0.86 -7.54
C ALA A 41 20.00 -1.35 -6.26
N GLY A 42 19.80 -0.46 -5.28
CA GLY A 42 18.99 -0.76 -4.10
C GLY A 42 17.50 -0.69 -4.41
N ASP A 43 17.13 0.12 -5.40
CA ASP A 43 15.73 0.33 -5.83
C ASP A 43 15.14 -0.96 -6.43
N ASP A 44 15.84 -1.63 -7.35
CA ASP A 44 15.37 -2.88 -7.99
C ASP A 44 15.16 -4.03 -6.97
N ASP A 45 16.09 -4.21 -6.03
CA ASP A 45 15.98 -5.26 -5.01
C ASP A 45 14.92 -4.90 -3.95
N SER A 46 14.79 -3.61 -3.60
CA SER A 46 13.73 -3.13 -2.69
C SER A 46 12.34 -3.26 -3.33
N GLU A 47 12.23 -2.97 -4.63
CA GLU A 47 11.01 -3.16 -5.41
C GLU A 47 10.61 -4.63 -5.43
N ARG A 48 11.56 -5.55 -5.66
CA ARG A 48 11.30 -7.00 -5.59
C ARG A 48 10.79 -7.44 -4.23
N GLU A 49 11.42 -6.97 -3.14
CA GLU A 49 10.97 -7.29 -1.79
C GLU A 49 9.54 -6.79 -1.54
N ASN A 50 9.22 -5.58 -2.01
CA ASN A 50 7.88 -5.02 -1.90
C ASN A 50 6.86 -5.84 -2.72
N LEU A 51 7.17 -6.21 -3.96
CA LEU A 51 6.29 -7.05 -4.79
C LEU A 51 6.08 -8.44 -4.17
N ALA A 52 7.12 -9.05 -3.60
CA ALA A 52 7.00 -10.33 -2.89
C ALA A 52 6.10 -10.21 -1.65
N ARG A 53 6.22 -9.10 -0.90
CA ARG A 53 5.34 -8.79 0.23
C ARG A 53 3.89 -8.64 -0.23
N ILE A 54 3.63 -7.91 -1.31
CA ILE A 54 2.29 -7.75 -1.88
C ILE A 54 1.69 -9.10 -2.26
N ALA A 55 2.44 -9.96 -2.97
CA ALA A 55 1.98 -11.30 -3.34
C ALA A 55 1.62 -12.15 -2.11
N HIS A 56 2.44 -12.07 -1.05
CA HIS A 56 2.18 -12.76 0.22
C HIS A 56 0.92 -12.24 0.93
N GLU A 57 0.71 -10.92 0.94
CA GLU A 57 -0.50 -10.31 1.51
C GLU A 57 -1.75 -10.73 0.75
N ILE A 58 -1.71 -10.78 -0.59
CA ILE A 58 -2.83 -11.27 -1.41
C ILE A 58 -3.12 -12.73 -1.08
N ALA A 59 -2.10 -13.59 -0.92
CA ALA A 59 -2.29 -14.98 -0.52
C ALA A 59 -2.97 -15.10 0.87
N ARG A 60 -2.59 -14.24 1.81
CA ARG A 60 -3.24 -14.17 3.13
C ARG A 60 -4.71 -13.74 3.00
N LEU A 61 -5.01 -12.76 2.17
CA LEU A 61 -6.39 -12.33 1.89
C LEU A 61 -7.21 -13.48 1.27
N GLN A 62 -6.65 -14.26 0.34
CA GLN A 62 -7.33 -15.42 -0.25
C GLN A 62 -7.68 -16.47 0.82
N ALA A 63 -6.81 -16.71 1.81
CA ALA A 63 -7.13 -17.59 2.92
C ALA A 63 -8.28 -17.04 3.79
N GLN A 64 -8.29 -15.73 4.07
CA GLN A 64 -9.37 -15.07 4.81
C GLN A 64 -10.70 -15.11 4.05
N VAL A 65 -10.68 -14.89 2.74
CA VAL A 65 -11.86 -15.00 1.86
C VAL A 65 -12.39 -16.44 1.86
N SER A 66 -11.51 -17.45 1.86
CA SER A 66 -11.91 -18.86 1.94
C SER A 66 -12.61 -19.18 3.26
N ALA A 67 -12.06 -18.71 4.38
CA ALA A 67 -12.68 -18.88 5.69
C ALA A 67 -14.05 -18.17 5.76
N ALA A 68 -14.12 -16.93 5.30
CA ALA A 68 -15.38 -16.18 5.25
C ALA A 68 -16.45 -16.83 4.35
N ALA A 69 -16.03 -17.51 3.28
CA ALA A 69 -16.95 -18.26 2.42
C ALA A 69 -17.53 -19.50 3.13
N GLN A 70 -16.77 -20.14 4.01
CA GLN A 70 -17.22 -21.30 4.79
C GLN A 70 -18.25 -20.88 5.86
N ASP A 71 -18.06 -19.70 6.46
CA ASP A 71 -18.94 -19.15 7.49
C ASP A 71 -20.14 -18.36 6.92
N ALA A 72 -20.32 -18.37 5.59
CA ALA A 72 -21.32 -17.54 4.93
C ALA A 72 -22.77 -17.96 5.31
N PRO A 73 -23.66 -17.00 5.67
CA PRO A 73 -25.00 -17.34 6.13
C PRO A 73 -25.85 -18.02 5.05
N THR A 74 -26.40 -19.19 5.38
CA THR A 74 -27.33 -19.94 4.54
C THR A 74 -28.76 -19.40 4.71
N GLY A 75 -29.37 -18.88 3.63
CA GLY A 75 -30.77 -18.42 3.64
C GLY A 75 -30.99 -17.00 3.11
N GLN A 76 -29.91 -16.27 2.81
CA GLN A 76 -30.00 -14.95 2.19
C GLN A 76 -30.38 -15.07 0.70
N ARG A 77 -31.32 -14.23 0.26
CA ARG A 77 -31.80 -14.20 -1.14
C ARG A 77 -30.71 -13.75 -2.12
N VAL A 78 -29.84 -12.83 -1.69
CA VAL A 78 -28.67 -12.39 -2.44
C VAL A 78 -27.44 -12.92 -1.73
N LYS A 79 -26.55 -13.59 -2.47
CA LYS A 79 -25.32 -14.18 -1.94
C LYS A 79 -24.10 -13.45 -2.49
N PHE A 80 -23.14 -13.17 -1.62
CA PHE A 80 -21.84 -12.66 -2.04
C PHE A 80 -21.09 -13.74 -2.85
N ARG A 81 -20.46 -13.33 -3.95
CA ARG A 81 -19.77 -14.22 -4.89
C ARG A 81 -18.30 -14.40 -4.49
N TYR A 82 -18.07 -15.17 -3.42
CA TYR A 82 -16.71 -15.49 -2.96
C TYR A 82 -15.84 -16.14 -4.04
N ASP A 83 -16.45 -16.90 -4.96
CA ASP A 83 -15.76 -17.52 -6.09
C ASP A 83 -15.24 -16.51 -7.14
N TRP A 84 -15.88 -15.34 -7.25
CA TRP A 84 -15.41 -14.26 -8.13
C TRP A 84 -14.25 -13.54 -7.48
N LEU A 85 -14.42 -13.15 -6.20
CA LEU A 85 -13.35 -12.49 -5.45
C LEU A 85 -12.08 -13.35 -5.38
N GLN A 86 -12.21 -14.68 -5.21
CA GLN A 86 -11.05 -15.58 -5.23
C GLN A 86 -10.29 -15.54 -6.56
N ARG A 87 -11.01 -15.52 -7.68
CA ARG A 87 -10.43 -15.46 -9.02
C ARG A 87 -9.74 -14.12 -9.26
N ASP A 88 -10.36 -13.03 -8.82
CA ASP A 88 -9.78 -11.69 -8.96
C ASP A 88 -8.48 -11.57 -8.14
N LEU A 89 -8.48 -12.04 -6.90
CA LEU A 89 -7.27 -12.07 -6.06
C LEU A 89 -6.18 -12.97 -6.66
N GLN A 90 -6.55 -14.11 -7.23
CA GLN A 90 -5.61 -14.99 -7.91
C GLN A 90 -4.97 -14.28 -9.12
N MET A 91 -5.78 -13.62 -9.95
CA MET A 91 -5.30 -12.86 -11.11
C MET A 91 -4.36 -11.73 -10.70
N LEU A 92 -4.67 -11.01 -9.62
CA LEU A 92 -3.79 -9.97 -9.09
C LEU A 92 -2.45 -10.54 -8.61
N ARG A 93 -2.47 -11.66 -7.87
CA ARG A 93 -1.25 -12.31 -7.39
C ARG A 93 -0.37 -12.76 -8.56
N GLU A 94 -0.96 -13.43 -9.54
CA GLU A 94 -0.27 -13.87 -10.75
C GLU A 94 0.34 -12.70 -11.53
N GLY A 95 -0.38 -11.58 -11.64
CA GLY A 95 0.14 -10.37 -12.28
C GLY A 95 1.37 -9.79 -11.57
N VAL A 96 1.35 -9.78 -10.23
CA VAL A 96 2.49 -9.32 -9.40
C VAL A 96 3.68 -10.26 -9.54
N GLU A 97 3.46 -11.58 -9.40
CA GLU A 97 4.51 -12.60 -9.52
C GLU A 97 5.15 -12.57 -10.92
N HIS A 98 4.32 -12.49 -11.97
CA HIS A 98 4.81 -12.40 -13.34
C HIS A 98 5.68 -11.15 -13.57
N HIS A 99 5.30 -10.02 -12.98
CA HIS A 99 6.09 -8.79 -13.06
C HIS A 99 7.42 -8.92 -12.30
N ALA A 100 7.41 -9.50 -11.10
CA ALA A 100 8.62 -9.73 -10.31
C ALA A 100 9.62 -10.69 -11.00
N ASP A 101 9.09 -11.64 -11.77
CA ASP A 101 9.86 -12.65 -12.52
C ASP A 101 10.25 -12.23 -13.95
N ALA A 102 9.79 -11.07 -14.44
CA ALA A 102 10.12 -10.59 -15.77
C ALA A 102 11.65 -10.60 -15.99
N ALA A 103 12.08 -11.28 -17.06
CA ALA A 103 13.47 -11.65 -17.27
C ALA A 103 14.41 -10.44 -17.23
N ARG A 104 15.34 -10.44 -16.27
CA ARG A 104 16.44 -9.48 -16.22
C ARG A 104 17.28 -9.66 -17.49
N GLN A 105 17.39 -8.61 -18.30
CA GLN A 105 18.45 -8.57 -19.30
C GLN A 105 19.80 -8.72 -18.57
N PRO A 106 20.72 -9.60 -19.04
CA PRO A 106 22.05 -9.65 -18.48
C PRO A 106 22.65 -8.26 -18.54
N ARG A 107 23.02 -7.70 -17.38
CA ARG A 107 23.70 -6.40 -17.36
C ARG A 107 24.98 -6.56 -18.18
N PRO A 108 25.25 -5.70 -19.18
CA PRO A 108 26.50 -5.74 -19.92
C PRO A 108 27.65 -5.66 -18.93
N VAL A 109 28.43 -6.74 -18.82
CA VAL A 109 29.67 -6.70 -18.05
C VAL A 109 30.68 -5.88 -18.84
N PRO A 110 31.33 -4.85 -18.25
CA PRO A 110 32.41 -4.17 -18.92
C PRO A 110 33.46 -5.21 -19.34
N PRO A 111 34.00 -5.14 -20.57
CA PRO A 111 35.06 -6.04 -20.98
C PRO A 111 36.22 -5.92 -19.99
N LEU A 112 36.78 -7.05 -19.56
CA LEU A 112 37.92 -7.06 -18.66
C LEU A 112 39.07 -6.29 -19.32
N ARG A 113 39.43 -5.12 -18.78
CA ARG A 113 40.65 -4.40 -19.16
C ARG A 113 41.82 -4.99 -18.39
N GLY A 114 42.44 -6.02 -18.95
CA GLY A 114 43.66 -6.59 -18.41
C GLY A 114 44.36 -7.42 -19.47
N ASP A 115 45.57 -7.03 -19.84
CA ASP A 115 46.50 -7.91 -20.54
C ASP A 115 47.00 -8.96 -19.53
N TYR A 116 46.18 -9.98 -19.28
CA TYR A 116 46.52 -11.13 -18.42
C TYR A 116 47.57 -12.07 -19.04
N ARG A 117 48.39 -11.56 -19.97
CA ARG A 117 49.40 -12.30 -20.72
C ARG A 117 50.72 -11.54 -20.76
N GLN A 118 51.27 -11.21 -19.60
CA GLN A 118 52.71 -11.00 -19.46
C GLN A 118 53.29 -12.06 -18.53
#